data_AF-A0A150HMC5-F1
#
_entry.id   AF-A0A150HMC5-F1
#
_cell.length_a   1.000
_cell.length_b   1.000
_cell.length_c   1.000
_cell.angle_alpha   90.00
_cell.angle_beta   90.00
_cell.angle_gamma   90.00
#
_symmetry.space_group_name_H-M   'P 1'
#
loop_
_entity.id
_entity.type
_entity.pdbx_description
1 polymer ?
#
loop_
_entity_poly.entity_id
_entity_poly.type
_entity_poly.pdbx_seq_one_letter_code
_entity_poly.pdbx_strand_id
1 'polypeptide(L)'
;MNIKGIFILIGLVGLLGNQYSVAATEQRIRSENEVKSVKNTLSNQQQAIIPIAAFAATGDLESLSRGLNQGLDDGLTINEIKAVLVQTYAYAGFPRSLNALAEFMRVIEQRKSQGIDDQEGKDSQPLAQDYNARVQGEQNQTQLVGQPVTGALFEFSPEIDEYLKTHLFGDIFSRDVLSWQDREIATVSMLAAMTGTESQLKSHVNMSLNIQVSVQQLNQIQQILAEKVSLDASQKLQKILNP
;
A
#
# COMPACT_ATOMS: atom_id res chain seq x y z
N MET A 1 49.31 17.56 -66.83
CA MET A 1 47.85 17.58 -66.59
C MET A 1 47.61 16.74 -65.34
N ASN A 2 47.23 17.39 -64.23
CA ASN A 2 47.33 16.86 -62.87
C ASN A 2 46.08 16.04 -62.51
N ILE A 3 46.26 14.78 -62.09
CA ILE A 3 45.20 13.93 -61.53
C ILE A 3 45.64 13.57 -60.11
N LYS A 4 45.13 14.27 -59.08
CA LYS A 4 45.03 13.78 -57.70
C LYS A 4 43.95 14.58 -56.96
N GLY A 5 42.85 13.94 -56.59
CA GLY A 5 41.83 14.57 -55.75
C GLY A 5 40.48 13.86 -55.67
N ILE A 6 40.44 12.55 -55.36
CA ILE A 6 39.23 11.88 -54.87
C ILE A 6 39.65 10.85 -53.83
N PHE A 7 39.70 11.27 -52.56
CA PHE A 7 39.54 10.40 -51.40
C PHE A 7 38.95 11.27 -50.28
N ILE A 8 38.15 10.66 -49.42
CA ILE A 8 37.49 11.22 -48.22
C ILE A 8 36.05 11.73 -48.47
N LEU A 9 35.10 10.80 -48.60
CA LEU A 9 33.72 11.04 -48.13
C LEU A 9 32.94 9.74 -47.80
N ILE A 10 33.55 8.79 -47.08
CA ILE A 10 32.82 7.58 -46.60
C ILE A 10 32.87 7.43 -45.06
N GLY A 11 33.66 8.26 -44.35
CA GLY A 11 33.83 8.13 -42.90
C GLY A 11 32.74 8.78 -42.02
N LEU A 12 32.05 9.83 -42.47
CA LEU A 12 31.18 10.62 -41.57
C LEU A 12 29.76 10.05 -41.36
N VAL A 13 29.22 9.28 -42.31
CA VAL A 13 27.83 8.80 -42.22
C VAL A 13 27.70 7.62 -41.24
N GLY A 14 28.73 6.76 -41.14
CA GLY A 14 28.73 5.62 -40.22
C GLY A 14 28.91 6.01 -38.74
N LEU A 15 29.70 7.05 -38.46
CA LEU A 15 29.92 7.55 -37.09
C LEU A 15 28.67 8.22 -36.50
N LEU A 16 27.94 8.98 -37.33
CA LEU A 16 26.69 9.63 -36.91
C LEU A 16 25.59 8.59 -36.66
N GLY A 17 25.37 7.64 -37.59
CA GLY A 17 24.35 6.59 -37.42
C GLY A 17 24.56 5.72 -36.19
N ASN A 18 25.82 5.45 -35.83
CA ASN A 18 26.15 4.66 -34.64
C ASN A 18 25.88 5.44 -33.34
N GLN A 19 26.24 6.74 -33.27
CA GLN A 19 25.97 7.60 -32.12
C GLN A 19 24.46 7.81 -31.87
N TYR A 20 23.65 7.99 -32.93
CA TYR A 20 22.20 8.09 -32.78
C TYR A 20 21.56 6.81 -32.23
N SER A 21 22.05 5.62 -32.65
CA SER A 21 21.52 4.33 -32.16
C SER A 21 21.88 4.04 -30.70
N VAL A 22 23.09 4.43 -30.27
CA VAL A 22 23.55 4.27 -28.89
C VAL A 22 22.78 5.20 -27.96
N ALA A 23 22.62 6.48 -28.32
CA ALA A 23 21.86 7.44 -27.53
C ALA A 23 20.38 7.03 -27.36
N ALA A 24 19.74 6.52 -28.42
CA ALA A 24 18.36 6.02 -28.34
C ALA A 24 18.24 4.78 -27.45
N THR A 25 19.26 3.92 -27.45
CA THR A 25 19.32 2.72 -26.59
C THR A 25 19.53 3.10 -25.12
N GLU A 26 20.44 4.03 -24.83
CA GLU A 26 20.68 4.53 -23.48
C GLU A 26 19.45 5.25 -22.91
N GLN A 27 18.76 6.05 -23.72
CA GLN A 27 17.54 6.74 -23.30
C GLN A 27 16.41 5.74 -23.00
N ARG A 28 16.30 4.65 -23.78
CA ARG A 28 15.34 3.56 -23.52
C ARG A 28 15.68 2.76 -22.26
N ILE A 29 16.94 2.41 -22.05
CA ILE A 29 17.38 1.72 -20.82
C ILE A 29 17.12 2.61 -19.60
N ARG A 30 17.37 3.91 -19.71
CA ARG A 30 17.10 4.87 -18.65
C ARG A 30 15.61 4.98 -18.33
N SER A 31 14.75 5.07 -19.34
CA SER A 31 13.30 5.12 -19.11
C SER A 31 12.75 3.82 -18.54
N GLU A 32 13.25 2.67 -18.99
CA GLU A 32 12.89 1.36 -18.43
C GLU A 32 13.36 1.23 -16.96
N ASN A 33 14.55 1.71 -16.64
CA ASN A 33 15.05 1.74 -15.26
C ASN A 33 14.28 2.74 -14.38
N GLU A 34 13.90 3.91 -14.88
CA GLU A 34 13.07 4.89 -14.17
C GLU A 34 11.68 4.31 -13.88
N VAL A 35 11.02 3.70 -14.87
CA VAL A 35 9.72 3.03 -14.67
C VAL A 35 9.83 1.87 -13.67
N LYS A 36 10.90 1.07 -13.75
CA LYS A 36 11.15 -0.01 -12.79
C LYS A 36 11.45 0.52 -11.38
N SER A 37 12.16 1.64 -11.25
CA SER A 37 12.44 2.30 -9.98
C SER A 37 11.17 2.85 -9.33
N VAL A 38 10.31 3.51 -10.11
CA VAL A 38 9.02 4.04 -9.63
C VAL A 38 8.10 2.90 -9.17
N LYS A 39 8.03 1.79 -9.92
CA LYS A 39 7.24 0.62 -9.49
C LYS A 39 7.75 -0.07 -8.22
N ASN A 40 9.01 0.14 -7.84
CA ASN A 40 9.62 -0.49 -6.68
C ASN A 40 9.70 0.43 -5.45
N THR A 41 9.11 1.63 -5.52
CA THR A 41 9.14 2.63 -4.45
C THR A 41 7.73 2.93 -3.96
N LEU A 42 7.53 3.04 -2.65
CA LEU A 42 6.29 3.55 -2.08
C LEU A 42 6.11 5.04 -2.38
N SER A 43 4.91 5.44 -2.79
CA SER A 43 4.55 6.87 -2.90
C SER A 43 4.54 7.54 -1.53
N ASN A 44 4.57 8.88 -1.48
CA ASN A 44 4.50 9.61 -0.21
C ASN A 44 3.22 9.27 0.57
N GLN A 45 2.08 9.19 -0.13
CA GLN A 45 0.82 8.77 0.47
C GLN A 45 0.90 7.36 1.06
N GLN A 46 1.49 6.40 0.33
CA GLN A 46 1.68 5.04 0.84
C GLN A 46 2.59 4.99 2.06
N GLN A 47 3.65 5.80 2.08
CA GLN A 47 4.54 5.91 3.24
C GLN A 47 3.81 6.49 4.47
N ALA A 48 2.90 7.44 4.26
CA ALA A 48 2.10 8.05 5.32
C ALA A 48 1.04 7.11 5.92
N ILE A 49 0.53 6.14 5.14
CA ILE A 49 -0.42 5.12 5.63
C ILE A 49 0.19 4.29 6.76
N ILE A 50 1.48 3.96 6.68
CA ILE A 50 2.16 3.01 7.57
C ILE A 50 2.04 3.40 9.06
N PRO A 51 2.51 4.58 9.50
CA PRO A 51 2.39 4.97 10.91
C PRO A 51 0.94 5.16 11.35
N ILE A 52 0.06 5.70 10.50
CA ILE A 52 -1.37 5.87 10.82
C ILE A 52 -2.01 4.52 11.13
N ALA A 53 -1.83 3.54 10.25
CA ALA A 53 -2.38 2.20 10.40
C ALA A 53 -1.83 1.51 11.66
N ALA A 54 -0.50 1.58 11.86
CA ALA A 54 0.15 0.97 13.02
C ALA A 54 -0.35 1.55 14.36
N PHE A 55 -0.40 2.88 14.49
CA PHE A 55 -0.83 3.53 15.74
C PHE A 55 -2.32 3.35 16.02
N ALA A 56 -3.16 3.37 14.98
CA ALA A 56 -4.57 3.04 15.11
C ALA A 56 -4.75 1.60 15.64
N ALA A 57 -3.98 0.64 15.10
CA ALA A 57 -4.05 -0.75 15.53
C ALA A 57 -3.47 -0.99 16.92
N THR A 58 -2.52 -0.20 17.42
CA THR A 58 -2.00 -0.34 18.80
C THR A 58 -2.77 0.50 19.81
N GLY A 59 -3.57 1.47 19.37
CA GLY A 59 -4.32 2.39 20.23
C GLY A 59 -3.47 3.54 20.80
N ASP A 60 -2.32 3.83 20.20
CA ASP A 60 -1.48 4.98 20.55
C ASP A 60 -2.04 6.26 19.91
N LEU A 61 -3.02 6.87 20.57
CA LEU A 61 -3.74 8.05 20.05
C LEU A 61 -2.84 9.29 19.92
N GLU A 62 -1.82 9.43 20.77
CA GLU A 62 -0.92 10.58 20.73
C GLU A 62 -0.04 10.51 19.47
N SER A 63 0.56 9.35 19.20
CA SER A 63 1.35 9.14 17.98
C SER A 63 0.46 9.12 16.73
N LEU A 64 -0.75 8.58 16.83
CA LEU A 64 -1.74 8.62 15.76
C LEU A 64 -2.06 10.08 15.38
N SER A 65 -2.31 10.96 16.35
CA SER A 65 -2.58 12.39 16.09
C SER A 65 -1.50 13.07 15.23
N ARG A 66 -0.23 12.81 15.56
CA ARG A 66 0.92 13.29 14.78
C ARG A 66 0.94 12.68 13.38
N GLY A 67 0.73 11.37 13.29
CA GLY A 67 0.67 10.65 12.01
C GLY A 67 -0.44 11.15 11.09
N LEU A 68 -1.62 11.47 11.64
CA LEU A 68 -2.75 12.00 10.89
C LEU A 68 -2.47 13.39 10.32
N ASN A 69 -1.90 14.30 11.12
CA ASN A 69 -1.50 15.64 10.62
C ASN A 69 -0.46 15.51 9.50
N GLN A 70 0.59 14.72 9.72
CA GLN A 70 1.62 14.51 8.72
C GLN A 70 1.07 13.85 7.46
N GLY A 71 0.14 12.89 7.59
CA GLY A 71 -0.46 12.23 6.45
C GLY A 71 -1.26 13.17 5.55
N LEU A 72 -2.02 14.10 6.16
CA LEU A 72 -2.71 15.16 5.43
C LEU A 72 -1.73 16.09 4.72
N ASP A 73 -0.65 16.48 5.40
CA ASP A 73 0.41 17.32 4.83
C ASP A 73 1.17 16.61 3.68
N ASP A 74 1.31 15.28 3.76
CA ASP A 74 1.90 14.41 2.73
C ASP A 74 0.92 14.09 1.58
N GLY A 75 -0.30 14.62 1.63
CA GLY A 75 -1.28 14.57 0.55
C GLY A 75 -2.23 13.36 0.59
N LEU A 76 -2.35 12.67 1.73
CA LEU A 76 -3.51 11.79 1.95
C LEU A 76 -4.77 12.64 2.09
N THR A 77 -5.84 12.17 1.48
CA THR A 77 -7.16 12.78 1.62
C THR A 77 -7.87 12.31 2.89
N ILE A 78 -8.87 13.08 3.31
CA ILE A 78 -9.71 12.73 4.47
C ILE A 78 -10.33 11.33 4.28
N ASN A 79 -10.85 11.04 3.10
CA ASN A 79 -11.51 9.76 2.82
C ASN A 79 -10.53 8.57 2.77
N GLU A 80 -9.31 8.76 2.28
CA GLU A 80 -8.28 7.72 2.33
C GLU A 80 -7.90 7.37 3.78
N ILE A 81 -7.71 8.38 4.64
CA ILE A 81 -7.44 8.17 6.06
C ILE A 81 -8.64 7.48 6.74
N LYS A 82 -9.87 7.95 6.53
CA LYS A 82 -11.08 7.28 7.03
C LYS A 82 -11.11 5.80 6.64
N ALA A 83 -10.76 5.48 5.39
CA ALA A 83 -10.75 4.10 4.91
C ALA A 83 -9.70 3.22 5.63
N VAL A 84 -8.50 3.75 5.93
CA VAL A 84 -7.49 3.05 6.75
C VAL A 84 -8.03 2.79 8.17
N LEU A 85 -8.63 3.80 8.81
CA LEU A 85 -9.13 3.71 10.18
C LEU A 85 -10.37 2.82 10.31
N VAL A 86 -11.22 2.77 9.28
CA VAL A 86 -12.33 1.81 9.20
C VAL A 86 -11.78 0.39 9.05
N GLN A 87 -10.76 0.19 8.21
CA GLN A 87 -10.14 -1.14 8.04
C GLN A 87 -9.51 -1.67 9.33
N THR A 88 -9.05 -0.80 10.24
CA THR A 88 -8.59 -1.17 11.59
C THR A 88 -9.62 -2.01 12.36
N TYR A 89 -10.93 -1.84 12.09
CA TYR A 89 -11.99 -2.65 12.70
C TYR A 89 -11.72 -4.14 12.59
N ALA A 90 -11.31 -4.61 11.41
CA ALA A 90 -11.17 -6.03 11.13
C ALA A 90 -9.92 -6.66 11.75
N TYR A 91 -8.88 -5.85 12.00
CA TYR A 91 -7.59 -6.33 12.48
C TYR A 91 -7.37 -6.08 13.98
N ALA A 92 -7.90 -4.97 14.50
CA ALA A 92 -7.68 -4.53 15.87
C ALA A 92 -9.00 -4.36 16.66
N GLY A 93 -10.14 -4.67 16.05
CA GLY A 93 -11.46 -4.61 16.64
C GLY A 93 -12.12 -3.23 16.56
N PHE A 94 -13.46 -3.23 16.70
CA PHE A 94 -14.26 -2.00 16.63
C PHE A 94 -13.83 -0.90 17.62
N PRO A 95 -13.38 -1.17 18.87
CA PRO A 95 -13.04 -0.09 19.80
C PRO A 95 -11.85 0.74 19.31
N ARG A 96 -10.83 0.08 18.77
CA ARG A 96 -9.63 0.76 18.26
C ARG A 96 -9.95 1.58 17.02
N SER A 97 -10.78 1.05 16.12
CA SER A 97 -11.26 1.79 14.94
C SER A 97 -12.05 3.04 15.32
N LEU A 98 -13.02 2.94 16.24
CA LEU A 98 -13.82 4.08 16.69
C LEU A 98 -12.98 5.15 17.38
N ASN A 99 -12.05 4.74 18.26
CA ASN A 99 -11.15 5.68 18.93
C ASN A 99 -10.26 6.43 17.92
N ALA A 100 -9.74 5.72 16.92
CA ALA A 100 -8.93 6.34 15.89
C ALA A 100 -9.73 7.32 15.02
N LEU A 101 -10.96 6.97 14.64
CA LEU A 101 -11.86 7.86 13.90
C LEU A 101 -12.24 9.10 14.71
N ALA A 102 -12.48 8.96 16.03
CA ALA A 102 -12.76 10.08 16.91
C ALA A 102 -11.54 11.02 17.03
N GLU A 103 -10.33 10.47 17.13
CA GLU A 103 -9.10 11.27 17.11
C GLU A 103 -8.91 11.97 15.76
N PHE A 104 -9.24 11.31 14.65
CA PHE A 104 -9.16 11.94 13.34
C PHE A 104 -10.16 13.09 13.16
N MET A 105 -11.39 12.92 13.65
CA MET A 105 -12.38 13.99 13.70
C MET A 105 -11.84 15.21 14.47
N ARG A 106 -11.20 14.98 15.62
CA ARG A 106 -10.56 16.04 16.41
C ARG A 106 -9.43 16.76 15.64
N VAL A 107 -8.60 16.01 14.91
CA VAL A 107 -7.53 16.57 14.06
C VAL A 107 -8.12 17.47 12.96
N ILE A 108 -9.16 17.02 12.26
CA ILE A 108 -9.82 17.80 11.21
C ILE A 108 -10.46 19.07 11.77
N GLU A 109 -11.15 18.99 12.91
CA GLU A 109 -11.71 20.16 13.60
C GLU A 109 -10.63 21.18 13.99
N GLN A 110 -9.50 20.68 14.52
CA GLN A 110 -8.36 21.51 14.88
C GLN A 110 -7.75 22.20 13.65
N ARG A 111 -7.48 21.46 12.57
CA ARG A 111 -6.91 22.01 11.33
C ARG A 111 -7.84 23.04 10.70
N LYS A 112 -9.15 22.77 10.66
CA LYS A 112 -10.17 23.73 10.22
C LYS A 112 -10.19 25.00 11.07
N SER A 113 -10.06 24.90 12.39
CA SER A 113 -9.98 26.07 13.29
C SER A 113 -8.74 26.95 13.04
N GLN A 114 -7.69 26.37 12.44
CA GLN A 114 -6.46 27.06 12.03
C GLN A 114 -6.54 27.59 10.59
N GLY A 115 -7.68 27.44 9.91
CA GLY A 115 -7.87 27.88 8.53
C GLY A 115 -7.25 26.94 7.49
N ILE A 116 -6.88 25.72 7.87
CA ILE A 116 -6.40 24.69 6.95
C ILE A 116 -7.62 23.93 6.41
N ASP A 117 -7.75 23.88 5.08
CA ASP A 117 -8.80 23.15 4.38
C ASP A 117 -8.19 21.91 3.71
N ASP A 118 -8.37 20.76 4.36
CA ASP A 118 -7.85 19.48 3.90
C ASP A 118 -8.71 18.91 2.76
N GLN A 119 -8.07 18.22 1.82
CA GLN A 119 -8.77 17.62 0.68
C GLN A 119 -9.64 16.44 1.14
N GLU A 120 -10.95 16.52 0.90
CA GLU A 120 -11.89 15.45 1.29
C GLU A 120 -11.55 14.11 0.58
N GLY A 121 -11.19 14.17 -0.71
CA GLY A 121 -10.94 13.00 -1.54
C GLY A 121 -12.20 12.41 -2.16
N LYS A 122 -12.05 11.26 -2.84
CA LYS A 122 -13.17 10.55 -3.48
C LYS A 122 -13.94 9.71 -2.47
N ASP A 123 -15.25 9.58 -2.65
CA ASP A 123 -16.04 8.56 -1.97
C ASP A 123 -15.93 7.21 -2.68
N SER A 124 -16.29 6.14 -1.97
CA SER A 124 -16.42 4.83 -2.60
C SER A 124 -17.63 4.82 -3.54
N GLN A 125 -17.49 4.19 -4.71
CA GLN A 125 -18.63 3.97 -5.58
C GLN A 125 -19.70 3.10 -4.88
N PRO A 126 -20.99 3.35 -5.13
CA PRO A 126 -22.04 2.46 -4.64
C PRO A 126 -21.82 1.03 -5.14
N LEU A 127 -22.02 0.06 -4.25
CA LEU A 127 -22.04 -1.35 -4.64
C LEU A 127 -23.27 -1.62 -5.53
N ALA A 128 -23.17 -2.65 -6.37
CA ALA A 128 -24.27 -3.08 -7.24
C ALA A 128 -25.54 -3.41 -6.42
N GLN A 129 -26.72 -3.24 -7.03
CA GLN A 129 -27.98 -3.48 -6.33
C GLN A 129 -28.16 -4.94 -5.89
N ASP A 130 -27.61 -5.88 -6.66
CA ASP A 130 -27.61 -7.33 -6.40
C ASP A 130 -26.31 -7.81 -5.73
N TYR A 131 -25.55 -6.89 -5.12
CA TYR A 131 -24.29 -7.20 -4.47
C TYR A 131 -24.46 -8.25 -3.36
N ASN A 132 -23.73 -9.34 -3.48
CA ASN A 132 -23.65 -10.38 -2.46
C ASN A 132 -22.26 -10.36 -1.83
N ALA A 133 -22.17 -9.77 -0.62
CA ALA A 133 -20.93 -9.60 0.12
C ALA A 133 -20.19 -10.93 0.35
N ARG A 134 -20.91 -12.02 0.63
CA ARG A 134 -20.31 -13.34 0.86
C ARG A 134 -19.64 -13.90 -0.39
N VAL A 135 -20.29 -13.77 -1.55
CA VAL A 135 -19.75 -14.25 -2.82
C VAL A 135 -18.58 -13.38 -3.28
N GLN A 136 -18.75 -12.07 -3.22
CA GLN A 136 -17.73 -11.10 -3.63
C GLN A 136 -16.50 -11.17 -2.73
N GLY A 137 -16.70 -11.32 -1.43
CA GLY A 137 -15.60 -11.49 -0.49
C GLY A 137 -14.82 -12.79 -0.68
N GLU A 138 -15.47 -13.89 -1.05
CA GLU A 138 -14.75 -15.13 -1.41
C GLU A 138 -13.92 -14.96 -2.68
N GLN A 139 -14.43 -14.23 -3.67
CA GLN A 139 -13.69 -13.89 -4.88
C GLN A 139 -12.48 -13.01 -4.56
N ASN A 140 -12.67 -11.94 -3.79
CA ASN A 140 -11.61 -11.04 -3.36
C ASN A 140 -10.53 -11.78 -2.55
N GLN A 141 -10.94 -12.58 -1.57
CA GLN A 141 -10.04 -13.40 -0.75
C GLN A 141 -9.23 -14.37 -1.63
N THR A 142 -9.90 -15.09 -2.53
CA THR A 142 -9.24 -16.04 -3.43
C THR A 142 -8.23 -15.35 -4.34
N GLN A 143 -8.56 -14.17 -4.86
CA GLN A 143 -7.65 -13.39 -5.70
C GLN A 143 -6.43 -12.88 -4.93
N LEU A 144 -6.63 -12.38 -3.70
CA LEU A 144 -5.54 -11.90 -2.84
C LEU A 144 -4.60 -13.06 -2.42
N VAL A 145 -5.18 -14.18 -2.02
CA VAL A 145 -4.43 -15.36 -1.56
C VAL A 145 -3.77 -16.11 -2.72
N GLY A 146 -4.37 -16.06 -3.91
CA GLY A 146 -3.97 -16.81 -5.09
C GLY A 146 -4.59 -18.21 -5.19
N GLN A 147 -5.41 -18.60 -4.20
CA GLN A 147 -6.13 -19.88 -4.17
C GLN A 147 -7.31 -19.78 -3.18
N PRO A 148 -8.32 -20.67 -3.30
CA PRO A 148 -9.41 -20.73 -2.33
C PRO A 148 -8.90 -21.00 -0.91
N VAL A 149 -9.43 -20.28 0.07
CA VAL A 149 -9.10 -20.50 1.48
C VAL A 149 -10.04 -21.54 2.07
N THR A 150 -9.47 -22.63 2.55
CA THR A 150 -10.14 -23.75 3.22
C THR A 150 -9.29 -24.26 4.37
N GLY A 151 -9.87 -25.05 5.28
CA GLY A 151 -9.09 -25.80 6.28
C GLY A 151 -9.80 -25.96 7.61
N ALA A 152 -9.18 -26.75 8.49
CA ALA A 152 -9.78 -27.21 9.75
C ALA A 152 -10.27 -26.07 10.67
N LEU A 153 -9.65 -24.88 10.65
CA LEU A 153 -10.12 -23.73 11.43
C LEU A 153 -11.51 -23.27 10.98
N PHE A 154 -11.74 -23.19 9.68
CA PHE A 154 -13.00 -22.75 9.08
C PHE A 154 -14.07 -23.84 9.13
N GLU A 155 -13.67 -25.11 9.13
CA GLU A 155 -14.57 -26.25 9.39
C GLU A 155 -15.00 -26.31 10.87
N PHE A 156 -14.08 -25.98 11.78
CA PHE A 156 -14.34 -25.98 13.22
C PHE A 156 -15.30 -24.86 13.65
N SER A 157 -15.16 -23.66 13.07
CA SER A 157 -16.11 -22.56 13.27
C SER A 157 -16.41 -21.87 11.93
N PRO A 158 -17.44 -22.33 11.20
CA PRO A 158 -17.83 -21.73 9.92
C PRO A 158 -18.18 -20.24 10.01
N GLU A 159 -18.57 -19.75 11.18
CA GLU A 159 -18.91 -18.35 11.42
C GLU A 159 -17.72 -17.42 11.17
N ILE A 160 -16.49 -17.86 11.48
CA ILE A 160 -15.31 -17.02 11.21
C ILE A 160 -15.05 -16.91 9.71
N ASP A 161 -15.32 -17.97 8.93
CA ASP A 161 -15.22 -17.92 7.47
C ASP A 161 -16.26 -16.94 6.89
N GLU A 162 -17.49 -17.02 7.39
CA GLU A 162 -18.58 -16.13 7.00
C GLU A 162 -18.24 -14.66 7.31
N TYR A 163 -17.75 -14.34 8.52
CA TYR A 163 -17.41 -12.96 8.87
C TYR A 163 -16.21 -12.43 8.07
N LEU A 164 -15.19 -13.24 7.85
CA LEU A 164 -14.06 -12.83 7.03
C LEU A 164 -14.50 -12.58 5.59
N LYS A 165 -15.26 -13.49 4.98
CA LYS A 165 -15.70 -13.33 3.58
C LYS A 165 -16.73 -12.22 3.45
N THR A 166 -17.77 -12.19 4.26
CA THR A 166 -18.83 -11.19 4.13
C THR A 166 -18.36 -9.79 4.55
N HIS A 167 -17.80 -9.64 5.75
CA HIS A 167 -17.53 -8.31 6.30
C HIS A 167 -16.13 -7.78 5.91
N LEU A 168 -15.07 -8.59 6.05
CA LEU A 168 -13.72 -8.11 5.72
C LEU A 168 -13.52 -8.05 4.20
N PHE A 169 -13.62 -9.18 3.50
CA PHE A 169 -13.32 -9.23 2.08
C PHE A 169 -14.47 -8.71 1.20
N GLY A 170 -15.71 -8.91 1.64
CA GLY A 170 -16.92 -8.42 0.98
C GLY A 170 -17.08 -6.93 1.22
N ASP A 171 -17.39 -6.50 2.44
CA ASP A 171 -17.69 -5.08 2.67
C ASP A 171 -16.47 -4.16 2.60
N ILE A 172 -15.40 -4.44 3.36
CA ILE A 172 -14.26 -3.51 3.50
C ILE A 172 -13.38 -3.50 2.24
N PHE A 173 -12.95 -4.66 1.75
CA PHE A 173 -12.04 -4.75 0.59
C PHE A 173 -12.71 -4.46 -0.75
N SER A 174 -14.05 -4.52 -0.85
CA SER A 174 -14.75 -4.10 -2.07
C SER A 174 -14.93 -2.58 -2.18
N ARG A 175 -14.61 -1.80 -1.13
CA ARG A 175 -14.59 -0.33 -1.26
C ARG A 175 -13.37 0.09 -2.06
N ASP A 176 -13.55 1.06 -2.94
CA ASP A 176 -12.56 1.50 -3.93
C ASP A 176 -11.91 2.86 -3.58
N VAL A 177 -12.10 3.36 -2.36
CA VAL A 177 -11.37 4.55 -1.86
C VAL A 177 -9.87 4.28 -1.87
N LEU A 178 -9.44 3.17 -1.23
CA LEU A 178 -8.06 2.69 -1.24
C LEU A 178 -7.87 1.64 -2.32
N SER A 179 -6.70 1.64 -2.97
CA SER A 179 -6.30 0.52 -3.82
C SER A 179 -6.01 -0.72 -2.96
N TRP A 180 -5.99 -1.91 -3.56
CA TRP A 180 -5.61 -3.13 -2.85
C TRP A 180 -4.18 -3.06 -2.30
N GLN A 181 -3.26 -2.37 -2.99
CA GLN A 181 -1.91 -2.17 -2.49
C GLN A 181 -1.91 -1.33 -1.22
N ASP A 182 -2.67 -0.23 -1.19
CA ASP A 182 -2.76 0.64 -0.02
C ASP A 182 -3.41 -0.08 1.16
N ARG A 183 -4.43 -0.93 0.89
CA ARG A 183 -5.05 -1.79 1.90
C ARG A 183 -4.06 -2.76 2.51
N GLU A 184 -3.25 -3.44 1.70
CA GLU A 184 -2.27 -4.39 2.20
C GLU A 184 -1.10 -3.69 2.91
N ILE A 185 -0.66 -2.51 2.45
CA ILE A 185 0.32 -1.68 3.18
C ILE A 185 -0.21 -1.34 4.57
N ALA A 186 -1.47 -0.91 4.68
CA ALA A 186 -2.12 -0.67 5.97
C ALA A 186 -2.18 -1.95 6.82
N THR A 187 -2.63 -3.07 6.25
CA THR A 187 -2.75 -4.35 6.95
C THR A 187 -1.42 -4.87 7.49
N VAL A 188 -0.38 -4.91 6.65
CA VAL A 188 0.97 -5.33 7.05
C VAL A 188 1.48 -4.45 8.19
N SER A 189 1.24 -3.14 8.12
CA SER A 189 1.65 -2.19 9.17
C SER A 189 0.90 -2.42 10.48
N MET A 190 -0.41 -2.66 10.44
CA MET A 190 -1.23 -3.02 11.61
C MET A 190 -0.75 -4.31 12.26
N LEU A 191 -0.61 -5.37 11.46
CA LEU A 191 -0.24 -6.71 11.95
C LEU A 191 1.20 -6.76 12.47
N ALA A 192 2.12 -5.98 11.89
CA ALA A 192 3.49 -5.85 12.40
C ALA A 192 3.53 -5.14 13.75
N ALA A 193 2.69 -4.12 13.96
CA ALA A 193 2.67 -3.34 15.19
C ALA A 193 1.99 -4.07 16.37
N MET A 194 1.10 -5.02 16.10
CA MET A 194 0.42 -5.82 17.11
C MET A 194 1.24 -7.05 17.55
N THR A 195 0.86 -7.64 18.70
CA THR A 195 1.43 -8.89 19.21
C THR A 195 0.49 -10.07 18.92
N GLY A 196 1.04 -11.25 18.68
CA GLY A 196 0.25 -12.47 18.46
C GLY A 196 -0.41 -12.58 17.08
N THR A 197 0.07 -11.79 16.12
CA THR A 197 -0.48 -11.65 14.76
C THR A 197 0.49 -12.14 13.69
N GLU A 198 1.57 -12.82 14.06
CA GLU A 198 2.67 -13.19 13.16
C GLU A 198 2.21 -14.10 12.01
N SER A 199 1.26 -15.01 12.27
CA SER A 199 0.73 -15.90 11.24
C SER A 199 -0.06 -15.14 10.16
N GLN A 200 -0.85 -14.15 10.58
CA GLN A 200 -1.59 -13.25 9.69
C GLN A 200 -0.62 -12.33 8.96
N LEU A 201 0.38 -11.76 9.64
CA LEU A 201 1.40 -10.92 9.03
C LEU A 201 2.11 -11.67 7.90
N LYS A 202 2.48 -12.93 8.11
CA LYS A 202 3.09 -13.78 7.08
C LYS A 202 2.14 -14.00 5.90
N SER A 203 0.86 -14.24 6.17
CA SER A 203 -0.16 -14.39 5.11
C SER A 203 -0.28 -13.11 4.28
N HIS A 204 -0.35 -11.94 4.93
CA HIS A 204 -0.52 -10.66 4.24
C HIS A 204 0.74 -10.19 3.49
N VAL A 205 1.93 -10.56 3.95
CA VAL A 205 3.16 -10.38 3.15
C VAL A 205 3.07 -11.19 1.85
N ASN A 206 2.57 -12.43 1.88
CA ASN A 206 2.38 -13.23 0.66
C ASN A 206 1.27 -12.66 -0.25
N MET A 207 0.14 -12.23 0.33
CA MET A 207 -0.93 -11.58 -0.42
C MET A 207 -0.45 -10.29 -1.10
N SER A 208 0.34 -9.48 -0.39
CA SER A 208 0.99 -8.27 -0.92
C SER A 208 1.81 -8.58 -2.19
N LEU A 209 2.60 -9.65 -2.17
CA LEU A 209 3.39 -10.10 -3.33
C LEU A 209 2.49 -10.53 -4.50
N ASN A 210 1.36 -11.20 -4.24
CA ASN A 210 0.40 -11.61 -5.27
C ASN A 210 -0.23 -10.41 -6.00
N ILE A 211 -0.37 -9.27 -5.31
CA ILE A 211 -0.93 -8.02 -5.86
C ILE A 211 0.14 -6.99 -6.23
N GLN A 212 1.37 -7.46 -6.47
CA GLN A 212 2.49 -6.66 -6.99
C GLN A 212 3.00 -5.57 -6.05
N VAL A 213 2.78 -5.67 -4.74
CA VAL A 213 3.61 -4.95 -3.78
C VAL A 213 4.97 -5.65 -3.75
N SER A 214 6.00 -4.96 -4.23
CA SER A 214 7.32 -5.56 -4.41
C SER A 214 8.03 -5.84 -3.07
N VAL A 215 9.02 -6.74 -3.08
CA VAL A 215 9.90 -6.98 -1.91
C VAL A 215 10.60 -5.68 -1.49
N GLN A 216 10.94 -4.80 -2.43
CA GLN A 216 11.54 -3.49 -2.17
C GLN A 216 10.56 -2.59 -1.39
N GLN A 217 9.29 -2.54 -1.81
CA GLN A 217 8.26 -1.79 -1.09
C GLN A 217 8.02 -2.37 0.31
N LEU A 218 7.98 -3.70 0.47
CA LEU A 218 7.86 -4.34 1.80
C LEU A 218 9.05 -4.02 2.71
N ASN A 219 10.27 -3.95 2.17
CA ASN A 219 11.44 -3.48 2.92
C ASN A 219 11.32 -1.99 3.31
N GLN A 220 10.74 -1.15 2.45
CA GLN A 220 10.45 0.25 2.82
C GLN A 220 9.42 0.34 3.95
N ILE A 221 8.39 -0.52 3.95
CA ILE A 221 7.47 -0.62 5.11
C ILE A 221 8.25 -0.96 6.37
N GLN A 222 9.13 -1.97 6.32
CA GLN A 222 9.97 -2.37 7.45
C GLN A 222 10.86 -1.22 7.97
N GLN A 223 11.46 -0.43 7.08
CA GLN A 223 12.28 0.73 7.44
C GLN A 223 11.45 1.83 8.10
N ILE A 224 10.30 2.18 7.50
CA ILE A 224 9.41 3.21 8.05
C ILE A 224 8.84 2.78 9.41
N LEU A 225 8.54 1.50 9.60
CA LEU A 225 8.15 0.97 10.92
C LEU A 225 9.26 1.19 11.96
N ALA A 226 10.54 0.98 11.62
CA ALA A 226 11.64 1.24 12.55
C ALA A 226 11.79 2.73 12.88
N GLU A 227 11.64 3.59 11.87
CA GLU A 227 11.85 5.03 12.01
C GLU A 227 10.71 5.73 12.74
N LYS A 228 9.47 5.36 12.41
CA LYS A 228 8.27 6.11 12.80
C LYS A 228 7.39 5.41 13.83
N VAL A 229 7.52 4.09 14.02
CA VAL A 229 6.61 3.29 14.86
C VAL A 229 7.35 2.62 16.01
N SER A 230 8.05 1.51 15.75
CA SER A 230 8.85 0.81 16.75
C SER A 230 9.83 -0.18 16.10
N LEU A 231 10.94 -0.42 16.80
CA LEU A 231 11.92 -1.43 16.38
C LEU A 231 11.32 -2.85 16.40
N ASP A 232 10.41 -3.15 17.34
CA ASP A 232 9.76 -4.46 17.43
C ASP A 232 8.88 -4.76 16.21
N ALA A 233 8.05 -3.80 15.79
CA ALA A 233 7.21 -3.94 14.60
C ALA A 233 8.07 -4.18 13.35
N SER A 234 9.15 -3.42 13.22
CA SER A 234 10.12 -3.59 12.16
C SER A 234 10.78 -4.98 12.16
N GLN A 235 11.23 -5.46 13.33
CA GLN A 235 11.87 -6.77 13.47
C GLN A 235 10.92 -7.94 13.16
N LYS A 236 9.64 -7.82 13.53
CA LYS A 236 8.61 -8.83 13.16
C LYS A 236 8.47 -8.96 11.64
N LEU A 237 8.36 -7.84 10.94
CA LEU A 237 8.29 -7.85 9.47
C LEU A 237 9.61 -8.35 8.86
N GLN A 238 10.75 -7.92 9.40
CA GLN A 238 12.07 -8.36 8.92
C GLN A 238 12.24 -9.89 8.99
N LYS A 239 11.79 -10.53 10.07
CA LYS A 239 11.84 -12.00 10.24
C LYS A 239 11.01 -12.74 9.18
N ILE A 240 9.96 -12.13 8.65
CA ILE A 240 9.12 -12.74 7.62
C ILE A 240 9.74 -12.55 6.24
N LEU A 241 10.33 -11.37 5.98
CA LEU A 241 11.01 -11.06 4.72
C LEU A 241 12.32 -11.84 4.56
N ASN A 242 13.00 -12.16 5.67
CA ASN A 242 14.25 -12.92 5.72
C ASN A 242 14.11 -14.07 6.74
N PRO A 243 13.39 -15.15 6.38
CA PRO A 243 13.03 -16.25 7.28
C PRO A 243 14.19 -17.20 7.63
#